data_AF-A0A742KSR7-F1
#
_entry.id   AF-A0A742KSR7-F1
#
_cell.length_a   1.000
_cell.length_b   1.000
_cell.length_c   1.000
_cell.angle_alpha   90.00
_cell.angle_beta   90.00
_cell.angle_gamma   90.00
#
_symmetry.space_group_name_H-M   'P 1'
#
loop_
_entity.id
_entity.type
_entity.pdbx_description
1 polymer ?
#
loop_
_entity_poly.entity_id
_entity_poly.type
_entity_poly.pdbx_seq_one_letter_code
_entity_poly.pdbx_strand_id
1 'polypeptide(L)'
;MSDLSDLDMRDALIGWEQPVKLKTRTETTVDFESAVTVNSQDILAVVQSANKENLTLDSLDWSKEYLLIHARLKIETGQFIEKGGKDYKVVSAADYMDYGFCAVIAEETRLPLLVPTP
;
A
#
# COMPACT_ATOMS: atom_id res chain seq x y z
N MET A 1 -25.67 10.14 -27.83
CA MET A 1 -25.44 9.32 -26.61
C MET A 1 -23.98 8.94 -26.65
N SER A 2 -23.17 9.38 -25.69
CA SER A 2 -21.80 8.88 -25.55
C SER A 2 -21.89 7.43 -25.09
N ASP A 3 -21.22 6.54 -25.82
CA ASP A 3 -21.05 5.16 -25.43
C ASP A 3 -20.35 5.12 -24.05
N LEU A 4 -20.93 4.40 -23.10
CA LEU A 4 -20.39 4.27 -21.74
C LEU A 4 -19.41 3.09 -21.66
N SER A 5 -19.10 2.44 -22.79
CA SER A 5 -18.12 1.36 -22.91
C SER A 5 -16.70 1.74 -22.49
N ASP A 6 -16.38 3.04 -22.50
CA ASP A 6 -15.03 3.56 -22.27
C ASP A 6 -14.80 4.03 -20.82
N LEU A 7 -15.80 3.89 -19.94
CA LEU A 7 -15.65 4.24 -18.52
C LEU A 7 -14.98 3.08 -17.76
N ASP A 8 -13.64 3.10 -17.73
CA ASP A 8 -12.87 2.27 -16.81
C ASP A 8 -12.81 2.96 -15.43
N MET A 9 -13.17 2.23 -14.36
CA MET A 9 -13.08 2.74 -12.99
C MET A 9 -11.64 3.13 -12.60
N ARG A 10 -10.64 2.59 -13.30
CA ARG A 10 -9.23 3.01 -13.18
C ARG A 10 -9.02 4.49 -13.50
N ASP A 11 -9.82 5.06 -14.40
CA ASP A 11 -9.68 6.46 -14.82
C ASP A 11 -10.12 7.45 -13.73
N ALA A 12 -11.01 7.02 -12.82
CA ALA A 12 -11.42 7.81 -11.68
C ALA A 12 -10.27 8.11 -10.70
N LEU A 13 -9.23 7.27 -10.70
CA LEU A 13 -8.08 7.40 -9.82
C LEU A 13 -7.01 8.36 -10.39
N ILE A 14 -6.90 8.47 -11.72
CA ILE A 14 -5.78 9.14 -12.41
C ILE A 14 -5.59 10.60 -11.96
N GLY A 15 -6.66 11.34 -11.66
CA GLY A 15 -6.57 12.74 -11.24
C GLY A 15 -5.98 12.96 -9.84
N TRP A 16 -5.92 11.92 -9.01
CA TRP A 16 -5.55 11.98 -7.59
C TRP A 16 -4.37 11.08 -7.24
N GLU A 17 -3.84 10.35 -8.23
CA GLU A 17 -2.67 9.51 -8.07
C GLU A 17 -1.43 10.34 -7.74
N GLN A 18 -0.64 9.85 -6.79
CA GLN A 18 0.66 10.40 -6.45
C GLN A 18 1.71 9.28 -6.46
N PRO A 19 2.98 9.61 -6.78
CA PRO A 19 4.05 8.63 -6.73
C PRO A 19 4.33 8.22 -5.28
N VAL A 20 4.37 6.91 -5.05
CA VAL A 20 4.79 6.29 -3.78
C VAL A 20 5.68 5.08 -4.09
N LYS A 21 6.39 4.55 -3.08
CA LYS A 21 7.16 3.31 -3.26
C LYS A 21 6.44 2.15 -2.58
N LEU A 22 6.15 1.10 -3.34
CA LEU A 22 5.79 -0.19 -2.79
C LEU A 22 7.08 -0.95 -2.44
N LYS A 23 7.15 -1.50 -1.23
CA LYS A 23 8.27 -2.32 -0.78
C LYS A 23 7.78 -3.68 -0.33
N THR A 24 8.52 -4.70 -0.73
CA THR A 24 8.31 -6.08 -0.29
C THR A 24 9.52 -6.52 0.49
N ARG A 25 9.31 -6.86 1.76
CA ARG A 25 10.34 -7.41 2.64
C ARG A 25 10.19 -8.92 2.68
N THR A 26 11.20 -9.63 2.21
CA THR A 26 11.26 -11.09 2.23
C THR A 26 12.33 -11.52 3.22
N GLU A 27 11.97 -12.38 4.15
CA GLU A 27 12.92 -13.06 5.03
C GLU A 27 13.19 -14.45 4.46
N THR A 28 14.44 -14.76 4.17
CA THR A 28 14.87 -16.05 3.66
C THR A 28 16.01 -16.58 4.52
N THR A 29 16.06 -17.89 4.74
CA THR A 29 17.21 -18.52 5.40
C THR A 29 18.20 -18.95 4.32
N VAL A 30 19.41 -18.39 4.35
CA VAL A 30 20.53 -18.78 3.49
C VAL A 30 21.62 -19.31 4.41
N ASP A 31 22.07 -20.55 4.19
CA ASP A 31 23.12 -21.18 4.98
C ASP A 31 22.87 -21.15 6.51
N PHE A 32 21.62 -21.38 6.92
CA PHE A 32 21.16 -21.34 8.32
C PHE A 32 21.20 -19.96 8.99
N GLU A 33 21.47 -18.90 8.24
CA GLU A 33 21.39 -17.51 8.70
C GLU A 33 20.19 -16.78 8.06
N SER A 34 19.53 -15.93 8.84
CA SER A 34 18.40 -15.12 8.34
C SER A 34 18.92 -13.99 7.47
N ALA A 35 18.59 -14.02 6.17
CA ALA A 35 18.81 -12.94 5.22
C ALA A 35 17.50 -12.20 4.95
N VAL A 36 17.56 -10.87 4.93
CA VAL A 36 16.42 -10.00 4.62
C VAL A 36 16.67 -9.30 3.30
N THR A 37 15.76 -9.53 2.34
CA THR A 37 15.78 -8.85 1.03
C THR A 37 14.61 -7.88 0.97
N VAL A 38 14.90 -6.63 0.63
CA VAL A 38 13.88 -5.59 0.43
C VAL A 38 13.87 -5.20 -1.05
N ASN A 39 12.78 -5.52 -1.73
CA ASN A 39 12.51 -5.05 -3.09
C ASN A 39 11.68 -3.77 -3.03
N SER A 40 11.98 -2.80 -3.88
CA SER A 40 11.21 -1.55 -3.99
C SER A 40 10.81 -1.28 -5.43
N GLN A 41 9.58 -0.81 -5.60
CA GLN A 41 8.99 -0.45 -6.88
C GLN A 41 8.30 0.91 -6.75
N ASP A 42 8.57 1.82 -7.68
CA ASP A 42 7.81 3.07 -7.80
C ASP A 42 6.43 2.77 -8.40
N ILE A 43 5.38 3.24 -7.74
CA ILE A 43 4.00 3.03 -8.16
C ILE A 43 3.20 4.33 -8.10
N LEU A 44 2.10 4.39 -8.85
CA LEU A 44 1.10 5.44 -8.73
C LEU A 44 -0.07 4.91 -7.89
N ALA A 45 -0.46 5.69 -6.89
CA ALA A 45 -1.59 5.34 -6.03
C ALA A 45 -2.31 6.58 -5.53
N VAL A 46 -3.62 6.48 -5.31
CA VAL A 46 -4.39 7.49 -4.59
C VAL A 46 -4.19 7.24 -3.10
N VAL A 47 -3.76 8.25 -2.36
CA VAL A 47 -3.49 8.15 -0.92
C VAL A 47 -4.38 9.12 -0.16
N GLN A 48 -5.13 8.58 0.79
CA GLN A 48 -6.04 9.31 1.67
C GLN A 48 -5.74 8.98 3.12
N SER A 49 -6.09 9.87 4.05
CA SER A 49 -6.11 9.51 5.47
C SER A 49 -7.24 8.51 5.71
N ALA A 50 -6.94 7.38 6.35
CA ALA A 50 -7.98 6.41 6.69
C ALA A 50 -8.87 6.99 7.80
N ASN A 51 -10.20 6.82 7.65
CA ASN A 51 -11.12 7.20 8.73
C ASN A 51 -11.04 6.16 9.86
N LYS A 52 -10.32 6.53 10.93
CA LYS A 52 -10.10 5.68 12.11
C LYS A 52 -11.40 5.23 12.80
N GLU A 53 -12.47 6.01 12.71
CA GLU A 53 -13.78 5.66 13.31
C GLU A 53 -14.45 4.47 12.60
N ASN A 54 -14.10 4.25 11.33
CA ASN A 54 -14.63 3.14 10.52
C ASN A 54 -13.71 1.92 10.51
N LEU A 55 -12.55 1.98 11.18
CA LEU A 55 -11.62 0.86 11.25
C LEU A 55 -12.01 -0.02 12.44
N THR A 56 -12.56 -1.20 12.18
CA THR A 56 -12.83 -2.24 13.21
C THR A 56 -11.62 -3.15 13.39
N LEU A 57 -10.41 -2.58 13.43
CA LEU A 57 -9.23 -3.34 13.83
C LEU A 57 -9.23 -3.33 15.36
N ASP A 58 -9.44 -4.49 15.98
CA ASP A 58 -9.55 -4.68 17.44
C ASP A 58 -8.34 -4.16 18.25
N SER A 59 -7.30 -3.65 17.58
CA SER A 59 -6.04 -3.16 18.14
C SER A 59 -5.50 -1.88 17.47
N LEU A 60 -6.37 -0.94 17.07
CA LEU A 60 -5.90 0.35 16.54
C LEU A 60 -5.05 1.13 17.55
N ASP A 61 -3.81 1.43 17.15
CA ASP A 61 -2.95 2.35 17.85
C ASP A 61 -3.28 3.78 17.39
N TRP A 62 -4.10 4.47 18.18
CA TRP A 62 -4.55 5.84 17.91
C TRP A 62 -3.41 6.84 17.71
N SER A 63 -2.21 6.55 18.24
CA SER A 63 -1.06 7.43 18.08
C SER A 63 -0.51 7.42 16.66
N LYS A 64 -0.69 6.33 15.90
CA LYS A 64 -0.15 6.18 14.54
C LYS A 64 -1.04 6.83 13.49
N GLU A 65 -0.43 7.15 12.35
CA GLU A 65 -1.16 7.54 11.15
C GLU A 65 -1.61 6.29 10.37
N TYR A 66 -2.81 6.34 9.80
CA TYR A 66 -3.35 5.29 8.94
C TYR A 66 -3.72 5.90 7.60
N LEU A 67 -3.34 5.21 6.52
CA LEU A 67 -3.59 5.61 5.16
C LEU A 67 -4.54 4.62 4.49
N LEU A 68 -5.48 5.14 3.72
CA LEU A 68 -6.27 4.40 2.75
C LEU A 68 -5.65 4.62 1.37
N ILE A 69 -5.28 3.54 0.71
CA ILE A 69 -4.53 3.57 -0.55
C ILE A 69 -5.30 2.79 -1.61
N HIS A 70 -5.50 3.41 -2.77
CA HIS A 70 -6.03 2.73 -3.95
C HIS A 70 -4.96 2.67 -5.03
N ALA A 71 -4.76 1.49 -5.61
CA ALA A 71 -3.75 1.27 -6.64
C ALA A 71 -4.27 0.35 -7.74
N ARG A 72 -3.72 0.48 -8.95
CA ARG A 72 -4.08 -0.33 -10.13
C ARG A 72 -3.33 -1.66 -10.21
N LEU A 73 -2.51 -1.94 -9.21
CA LEU A 73 -1.77 -3.19 -9.04
C LEU A 73 -2.12 -3.78 -7.69
N LYS A 74 -2.02 -5.10 -7.58
CA LYS A 74 -2.32 -5.82 -6.35
C LYS A 74 -1.28 -5.49 -5.28
N ILE A 75 -1.75 -5.07 -4.12
CA ILE A 75 -0.97 -4.84 -2.91
C ILE A 75 -1.47 -5.80 -1.83
N GLU A 76 -0.55 -6.47 -1.16
CA GLU A 76 -0.82 -7.53 -0.19
C GLU A 76 -0.50 -7.09 1.25
N THR A 77 -1.22 -7.67 2.21
CA THR A 77 -0.96 -7.49 3.64
C THR A 77 0.48 -7.88 3.97
N GLY A 78 1.16 -7.03 4.75
CA GLY A 78 2.57 -7.22 5.12
C GLY A 78 3.57 -6.52 4.21
N GLN A 79 3.17 -6.05 3.03
CA GLN A 79 3.98 -5.13 2.23
C GLN A 79 4.03 -3.73 2.87
N PHE A 80 4.89 -2.85 2.36
CA PHE A 80 5.10 -1.51 2.89
C PHE A 80 4.94 -0.46 1.81
N ILE A 81 4.40 0.70 2.18
CA ILE A 81 4.32 1.88 1.33
C ILE A 81 5.21 2.96 1.92
N GLU A 82 6.15 3.47 1.13
CA GLU A 82 6.91 4.67 1.48
C GLU A 82 6.19 5.92 0.96
N LYS A 83 5.92 6.85 1.87
CA LYS A 83 5.37 8.17 1.53
C LYS A 83 5.96 9.22 2.47
N GLY A 84 6.50 10.30 1.89
CA GLY A 84 7.01 11.43 2.68
C GLY A 84 8.15 11.05 3.64
N GLY A 85 9.01 10.10 3.26
CA GLY A 85 10.12 9.65 4.08
C GLY A 85 9.73 8.76 5.26
N LYS A 86 8.52 8.17 5.24
CA LYS A 86 8.04 7.21 6.24
C LYS A 86 7.53 5.95 5.56
N ASP A 87 7.70 4.80 6.25
CA ASP A 87 7.11 3.53 5.84
C ASP A 87 5.81 3.25 6.59
N TYR A 88 4.81 2.81 5.83
CA TYR A 88 3.51 2.38 6.31
C TYR A 88 3.31 0.90 5.96
N LYS A 89 3.08 0.04 6.95
CA LYS A 89 2.85 -1.39 6.73
C LYS A 89 1.39 -1.61 6.34
N VAL A 90 1.16 -2.36 5.26
CA VAL A 90 -0.18 -2.77 4.86
C VAL A 90 -0.72 -3.77 5.88
N VAL A 91 -1.80 -3.40 6.56
CA VAL A 91 -2.45 -4.20 7.62
C VAL A 91 -3.75 -4.84 7.17
N SER A 92 -4.37 -4.30 6.13
CA SER A 92 -5.57 -4.86 5.51
C SER A 92 -5.55 -4.58 4.01
N ALA A 93 -5.91 -5.59 3.22
CA ALA A 93 -6.00 -5.49 1.77
C ALA A 93 -7.36 -6.01 1.30
N ALA A 94 -8.01 -5.23 0.44
CA ALA A 94 -9.23 -5.59 -0.26
C ALA A 94 -8.93 -5.67 -1.76
N ASP A 95 -9.12 -6.87 -2.31
CA ASP A 95 -8.87 -7.17 -3.72
C ASP A 95 -10.12 -6.85 -4.53
N TYR A 96 -10.04 -5.80 -5.35
CA TYR A 96 -11.07 -5.40 -6.31
C TYR A 96 -10.52 -5.46 -7.74
N MET A 97 -9.53 -6.32 -8.00
CA MET A 97 -8.81 -6.31 -9.27
C MET A 97 -9.69 -6.66 -10.47
N ASP A 98 -10.82 -7.33 -10.26
CA ASP A 98 -11.89 -7.51 -11.26
C ASP A 98 -12.49 -6.16 -11.73
N TYR A 99 -12.48 -5.14 -10.87
CA TYR A 99 -12.81 -3.74 -11.17
C TYR A 99 -11.58 -2.90 -11.51
N GLY A 100 -10.40 -3.52 -11.59
CA GLY A 100 -9.17 -2.89 -12.04
C GLY A 100 -8.32 -2.19 -10.97
N PHE A 101 -8.66 -2.28 -9.68
CA PHE A 101 -7.89 -1.67 -8.60
C PHE A 101 -7.88 -2.53 -7.33
N CYS A 102 -7.02 -2.23 -6.36
CA CYS A 102 -7.15 -2.71 -4.99
C CYS A 102 -7.29 -1.54 -4.02
N ALA A 103 -7.88 -1.80 -2.85
CA ALA A 103 -7.90 -0.84 -1.74
C ALA A 103 -7.18 -1.44 -0.54
N VAL A 104 -6.26 -0.71 0.06
CA VAL A 104 -5.50 -1.19 1.21
C VAL A 104 -5.46 -0.16 2.33
N ILE A 105 -5.41 -0.64 3.57
CA ILE A 105 -5.16 0.18 4.75
C ILE A 105 -3.71 -0.06 5.18
N ALA A 106 -2.95 1.01 5.30
CA ALA A 106 -1.56 0.98 5.75
C ALA A 106 -1.38 1.77 7.05
N GLU A 107 -0.66 1.20 8.00
CA GLU A 107 -0.36 1.76 9.33
C GLU A 107 1.08 2.28 9.37
N GLU A 108 1.30 3.47 9.92
CA GLU A 108 2.63 4.03 10.14
C GLU A 108 3.51 3.10 11.00
N THR A 109 4.68 2.73 10.49
CA THR A 109 5.59 1.83 11.22
C THR A 109 6.30 2.51 12.39
N ARG A 110 6.59 3.82 12.27
CA ARG A 110 7.49 4.58 13.17
C ARG A 110 8.90 3.99 13.32
N LEU A 111 9.32 3.20 12.34
CA LEU A 111 10.66 2.62 12.27
C LEU A 111 11.48 3.38 11.22
N PRO A 112 12.81 3.21 11.23
CA PRO A 112 13.65 3.65 10.11
C PRO A 112 13.16 3.06 8.79
N LEU A 113 13.36 3.80 7.69
CA LEU A 113 12.99 3.37 6.35
C LEU A 113 13.64 2.02 6.00
N LEU A 114 12.85 1.11 5.44
CA LEU A 114 13.34 -0.08 4.77
C LEU A 114 14.08 0.35 3.51
N VAL A 115 15.39 0.10 3.50
CA VAL A 115 16.26 0.41 2.37
C VAL A 115 16.26 -0.77 1.42
N PRO A 116 16.10 -0.56 0.09
CA PRO A 116 16.21 -1.63 -0.89
C PRO A 116 17.56 -2.33 -0.81
N THR A 117 17.56 -3.66 -0.91
CA THR A 117 18.80 -4.45 -0.97
C THR A 117 19.40 -4.34 -2.38
N PRO A 118 20.74 -4.24 -2.52
CA PRO A 118 21.42 -4.20 -3.83
C PRO A 118 21.19 -5.43 -4.71
#